data_AF-A0A950J4C0-F1
#
_entry.id   AF-A0A950J4C0-F1
#
_cell.length_a   1.000
_cell.length_b   1.000
_cell.length_c   1.000
_cell.angle_alpha   90.00
_cell.angle_beta   90.00
_cell.angle_gamma   90.00
#
_symmetry.space_group_name_H-M   'P 1'
#
loop_
_entity.id
_entity.type
_entity.pdbx_description
1 polymer ?
#
loop_
_entity_poly.entity_id
_entity_poly.type
_entity_poly.pdbx_seq_one_letter_code
_entity_poly.pdbx_strand_id
1 'polypeptide(L)'
;SFSEIPLRFATYVGFLVSCLSFVYALIILGLKFAHRNTPGYTSIMVAILFLGGVQLITIGILGEYVGRIYDQSKHRPLYVIDRIDDASTVRLARVRTTLR
;
A
#
# COMPACT_ATOMS: atom_id res chain seq x y z
N SER A 1 12.37 -4.76 -11.96
CA SER A 1 11.49 -3.59 -11.86
C SER A 1 10.06 -4.09 -11.68
N PHE A 2 9.67 -4.41 -10.43
CA PHE A 2 8.25 -4.61 -10.14
C PHE A 2 7.71 -3.23 -9.80
N SER A 3 6.88 -2.78 -10.71
CA SER A 3 6.44 -1.40 -10.81
C SER A 3 5.48 -1.10 -9.66
N GLU A 4 5.53 0.12 -9.10
CA GLU A 4 4.65 0.67 -8.04
C GLU A 4 3.14 0.68 -8.41
N ILE A 5 2.77 -0.01 -9.48
CA ILE A 5 1.43 -0.16 -10.06
C ILE A 5 0.39 -0.63 -9.03
N PRO A 6 0.63 -1.67 -8.20
CA PRO A 6 -0.40 -2.12 -7.26
C PRO A 6 -0.65 -1.09 -6.15
N LEU A 7 0.39 -0.33 -5.76
CA LEU A 7 0.28 0.71 -4.76
C LEU A 7 -0.58 1.87 -5.25
N ARG A 8 -0.25 2.42 -6.43
CA ARG A 8 -1.02 3.51 -7.04
C ARG A 8 -2.46 3.11 -7.30
N PHE A 9 -2.72 1.88 -7.73
CA PHE A 9 -4.07 1.39 -7.97
C PHE A 9 -4.92 1.37 -6.69
N ALA A 10 -4.35 0.91 -5.58
CA ALA A 10 -5.04 0.93 -4.28
C ALA A 10 -5.37 2.36 -3.81
N THR A 11 -4.47 3.32 -4.04
CA THR A 11 -4.72 4.74 -3.71
C THR A 11 -5.84 5.34 -4.56
N TYR A 12 -5.85 5.07 -5.87
CA TYR A 12 -6.91 5.54 -6.77
C TYR A 12 -8.27 4.93 -6.42
N VAL A 13 -8.33 3.64 -6.13
CA VAL A 13 -9.58 2.96 -5.72
C VAL A 13 -10.06 3.49 -4.37
N GLY A 14 -9.17 3.65 -3.39
CA GLY A 14 -9.53 4.23 -2.08
C GLY A 14 -10.06 5.66 -2.19
N PHE A 15 -9.44 6.49 -3.05
CA PHE A 15 -9.89 7.85 -3.31
C PHE A 15 -11.27 7.89 -3.98
N LEU A 16 -11.49 7.04 -4.99
CA LEU A 16 -12.76 6.96 -5.71
C LEU A 16 -13.91 6.55 -4.78
N VAL A 17 -13.69 5.53 -3.93
CA VAL A 17 -14.72 5.08 -2.98
C VAL A 17 -14.95 6.10 -1.86
N SER A 18 -13.91 6.78 -1.38
CA SER A 18 -14.08 7.88 -0.41
C SER A 18 -14.95 9.01 -0.99
N CYS A 19 -14.73 9.36 -2.26
CA CYS A 19 -15.53 10.37 -2.96
C CYS A 19 -17.00 9.92 -3.11
N LEU A 20 -17.26 8.67 -3.50
CA LEU A 20 -18.61 8.09 -3.56
C LEU A 20 -19.32 8.09 -2.21
N SER A 21 -18.62 7.69 -1.13
CA SER A 21 -19.17 7.72 0.23
C SER A 21 -19.52 9.14 0.68
N PHE A 22 -18.70 10.14 0.32
CA PHE A 22 -18.96 11.54 0.62
C PHE A 22 -20.20 12.07 -0.11
N VAL A 23 -20.34 11.75 -1.40
CA VAL A 23 -21.54 12.10 -2.19
C VAL A 23 -22.79 11.44 -1.60
N TYR A 24 -22.70 10.16 -1.24
CA TYR A 24 -23.84 9.44 -0.66
C TYR A 24 -24.22 9.99 0.72
N ALA A 25 -23.25 10.41 1.54
CA ALA A 25 -23.52 11.08 2.80
C ALA A 25 -24.26 12.42 2.61
N LEU A 26 -23.89 13.22 1.60
CA LEU A 26 -24.58 14.47 1.27
C LEU A 26 -26.04 14.22 0.83
N ILE A 27 -26.28 13.17 0.04
CA ILE A 27 -27.64 12.79 -0.39
C ILE A 27 -28.51 12.43 0.82
N ILE A 28 -28.00 11.60 1.75
CA ILE A 28 -28.72 11.20 2.96
C ILE A 28 -29.00 12.40 3.87
N LEU A 29 -28.06 13.35 3.96
CA LEU A 29 -28.25 14.58 4.71
C LEU A 29 -29.36 15.45 4.10
N GLY A 30 -29.40 15.56 2.77
CA GLY A 30 -30.48 16.24 2.04
C GLY A 30 -31.85 15.60 2.28
N LEU A 31 -31.93 14.26 2.24
CA LEU A 31 -33.18 13.53 2.56
C LEU A 31 -33.63 13.72 4.02
N LYS A 32 -32.70 13.88 4.97
CA LYS A 32 -33.02 14.18 6.37
C LYS A 32 -33.69 15.55 6.51
N PHE A 33 -33.21 16.57 5.79
CA PHE A 33 -33.84 17.91 5.81
C PHE A 33 -35.25 17.90 5.17
N ALA A 34 -35.48 17.03 4.19
CA ALA A 34 -36.79 16.86 3.54
C ALA A 34 -37.85 16.12 4.40
N HIS A 35 -37.55 15.76 5.67
CA HIS A 35 -38.45 15.04 6.59
C HIS A 35 -39.05 13.73 6.04
N ARG A 36 -38.48 13.17 4.97
CA ARG A 36 -38.93 11.92 4.34
C ARG A 36 -38.26 10.67 4.89
N ASN A 37 -37.42 10.80 5.92
CA ASN A 37 -36.56 9.72 6.36
C ASN A 37 -37.02 9.09 7.69
N THR A 38 -36.99 7.76 7.73
CA THR A 38 -37.27 6.98 8.93
C THR A 38 -36.25 7.30 10.03
N PRO A 39 -36.68 7.58 11.28
CA PRO A 39 -35.76 7.90 12.36
C PRO A 39 -34.73 6.77 12.57
N GLY A 40 -33.45 7.14 12.72
CA GLY A 40 -32.34 6.22 12.91
C GLY A 40 -31.64 5.73 11.62
N TYR A 41 -32.31 5.75 10.46
CA TYR A 41 -31.72 5.29 9.20
C TYR A 41 -30.52 6.14 8.76
N THR A 42 -30.64 7.47 8.89
CA THR A 42 -29.54 8.39 8.55
C THR A 42 -28.30 8.14 9.39
N SER A 43 -28.43 7.98 10.72
CA SER A 43 -27.27 7.79 11.60
C SER A 43 -26.58 6.45 11.35
N ILE A 44 -27.33 5.38 11.10
CA ILE A 44 -26.77 4.06 10.79
C ILE A 44 -26.02 4.11 9.46
N MET A 45 -26.58 4.72 8.42
CA MET A 45 -25.88 4.81 7.13
C MET A 45 -24.63 5.68 7.20
N VAL A 46 -24.68 6.81 7.90
CA VAL A 46 -23.48 7.65 8.10
C VAL A 46 -22.39 6.86 8.83
N ALA A 47 -22.74 6.09 9.86
CA ALA A 47 -21.77 5.26 10.59
C ALA A 47 -21.15 4.18 9.70
N ILE A 48 -21.96 3.47 8.89
CA ILE A 48 -21.48 2.42 7.97
C ILE A 48 -20.56 3.02 6.89
N LEU A 49 -20.94 4.15 6.27
CA LEU A 49 -20.11 4.80 5.26
C LEU A 49 -18.80 5.32 5.84
N PHE A 50 -18.85 5.89 7.04
CA PHE A 50 -17.67 6.36 7.76
C PHE A 50 -16.71 5.19 8.05
N LEU A 51 -17.23 4.10 8.62
CA LEU A 51 -16.43 2.90 8.87
C LEU A 51 -15.87 2.30 7.58
N GLY A 52 -16.67 2.24 6.52
CA GLY A 52 -16.27 1.73 5.20
C GLY A 52 -15.15 2.56 4.58
N GLY A 53 -15.21 3.89 4.69
CA GLY A 53 -14.13 4.79 4.26
C GLY A 53 -12.82 4.52 5.01
N VAL A 54 -12.88 4.39 6.34
CA VAL A 54 -11.71 4.09 7.18
C VAL A 54 -11.12 2.70 6.84
N GLN A 55 -11.96 1.71 6.60
CA GLN A 55 -11.52 0.36 6.21
C GLN A 55 -10.77 0.36 4.88
N LEU A 56 -11.25 1.10 3.87
CA LEU A 56 -10.60 1.18 2.57
C LEU A 56 -9.25 1.89 2.63
N ILE A 57 -9.12 2.94 3.43
CA ILE A 57 -7.84 3.60 3.70
C ILE A 57 -6.86 2.60 4.33
N THR A 58 -7.32 1.85 5.33
CA THR A 58 -6.51 0.83 6.03
C THR A 58 -6.01 -0.24 5.05
N ILE A 59 -6.87 -0.73 4.17
CA ILE A 59 -6.49 -1.73 3.14
C ILE A 59 -5.48 -1.14 2.15
N GLY A 60 -5.60 0.13 1.77
CA GLY A 60 -4.64 0.82 0.93
C GLY A 60 -3.22 0.85 1.54
N ILE A 61 -3.12 1.23 2.81
CA ILE A 61 -1.85 1.23 3.56
C ILE A 61 -1.28 -0.18 3.69
N LEU A 62 -2.14 -1.16 3.98
CA LEU A 62 -1.73 -2.56 4.14
C LEU A 62 -1.16 -3.12 2.82
N GLY A 63 -1.77 -2.76 1.69
CA GLY A 63 -1.27 -3.11 0.36
C GLY A 63 0.12 -2.55 0.06
N GLU A 64 0.41 -1.31 0.48
CA GLU A 64 1.75 -0.72 0.38
C GLU A 64 2.79 -1.51 1.17
N TYR A 65 2.41 -1.87 2.40
CA TYR A 65 3.30 -2.58 3.31
C TYR A 65 3.61 -3.99 2.80
N VAL A 66 2.59 -4.73 2.34
CA VAL A 66 2.76 -6.06 1.74
C VAL A 66 3.57 -5.98 0.45
N GLY A 67 3.38 -4.94 -0.37
CA GLY A 67 4.19 -4.70 -1.56
C GLY A 67 5.68 -4.55 -1.24
N ARG A 68 6.01 -3.77 -0.20
CA ARG A 68 7.40 -3.62 0.28
C ARG A 68 7.97 -4.93 0.82
N ILE A 69 7.19 -5.70 1.60
CA ILE A 69 7.62 -7.03 2.09
C ILE A 69 7.89 -7.97 0.91
N TYR A 70 7.03 -7.97 -0.11
CA TYR A 70 7.21 -8.80 -1.28
C TYR A 70 8.50 -8.46 -2.04
N ASP A 71 8.83 -7.18 -2.20
CA ASP A 71 10.09 -6.76 -2.81
C ASP A 71 11.31 -7.12 -1.95
N GLN A 72 11.20 -7.05 -0.61
CA GLN A 72 12.26 -7.51 0.29
C GLN A 72 12.44 -9.03 0.27
N SER A 73 11.36 -9.80 0.06
CA SER A 73 11.40 -11.27 -0.01
C SER A 73 12.07 -11.79 -1.29
N LYS A 74 12.10 -10.95 -2.35
CA LYS A 74 12.90 -11.21 -3.53
C LYS A 74 14.35 -10.94 -3.16
N HIS A 75 15.09 -11.98 -2.81
CA HIS A 75 16.55 -12.00 -2.63
C HIS A 75 17.31 -11.54 -3.89
N ARG A 76 17.08 -10.31 -4.37
CA ARG A 76 17.87 -9.71 -5.44
C ARG A 76 19.25 -9.39 -4.85
N PRO A 77 20.33 -10.01 -5.37
CA PRO A 77 21.66 -9.68 -4.90
C PRO A 77 21.88 -8.17 -5.07
N LEU A 78 22.35 -7.52 -4.00
CA LEU A 78 22.51 -6.06 -3.92
C LEU A 78 23.50 -5.51 -4.96
N TYR A 79 24.32 -6.38 -5.52
CA TYR A 79 25.28 -6.10 -6.58
C TYR A 79 25.57 -7.38 -7.37
N VAL A 80 25.78 -7.24 -8.67
CA VAL A 80 26.35 -8.28 -9.54
C VAL A 80 27.77 -7.82 -9.85
N ILE A 81 28.77 -8.60 -9.45
CA ILE A 81 30.17 -8.31 -9.76
C ILE A 81 30.40 -8.73 -11.21
N ASP A 82 30.53 -7.75 -12.11
CA ASP A 82 30.67 -8.01 -13.55
C ASP A 82 32.13 -8.33 -13.93
N ARG A 83 33.10 -7.55 -13.41
CA ARG A 83 34.54 -7.85 -13.53
C ARG A 83 35.32 -7.43 -12.30
N ILE A 84 36.29 -8.26 -11.95
CA ILE A 84 37.36 -7.95 -11.00
C ILE A 84 38.61 -7.73 -11.86
N ASP A 85 38.96 -6.48 -12.10
CA ASP A 85 40.14 -6.14 -12.95
C ASP A 85 41.47 -6.31 -12.19
N ASP A 86 41.43 -6.56 -10.89
CA ASP A 86 42.61 -6.63 -10.04
C ASP A 86 42.92 -8.07 -9.57
N ALA A 87 43.84 -8.72 -10.30
CA ALA A 87 44.34 -10.05 -9.96
C ALA A 87 45.18 -10.07 -8.67
N SER A 88 45.65 -8.90 -8.19
CA SER A 88 46.47 -8.78 -6.98
C SER A 88 45.64 -8.96 -5.71
N THR A 89 44.38 -8.50 -5.70
CA THR A 89 43.47 -8.59 -4.54
C THR A 89 43.03 -10.03 -4.26
N VAL A 90 42.84 -10.85 -5.31
CA VAL A 90 42.44 -12.26 -5.18
C VAL A 90 43.58 -13.10 -4.55
N ARG A 91 44.84 -12.77 -4.84
CA ARG A 91 46.00 -13.46 -4.25
C ARG A 91 46.14 -13.18 -2.75
N LEU A 92 45.90 -11.95 -2.31
CA LEU A 92 45.97 -11.57 -0.90
C LEU A 92 44.85 -12.22 -0.06
N ALA A 93 43.63 -12.33 -0.61
CA ALA A 93 42.52 -13.00 0.05
C ALA A 93 42.76 -14.50 0.24
N ARG A 94 43.43 -15.17 -0.71
CA ARG A 94 43.73 -16.61 -0.65
C ARG A 94 44.86 -16.95 0.33
N VAL A 95 45.87 -16.10 0.45
CA VAL A 95 47.00 -16.31 1.40
C VAL A 95 46.53 -16.17 2.85
N ARG A 96 45.55 -15.31 3.12
CA ARG A 96 45.03 -15.08 4.47
C ARG A 96 44.19 -16.23 5.01
N THR A 97 43.57 -17.03 4.15
CA THR A 97 42.76 -18.20 4.53
C THR A 97 43.56 -19.49 4.69
N THR A 98 44.82 -19.53 4.25
CA THR A 98 45.71 -20.70 4.42
C THR A 98 46.59 -20.65 5.67
N LEU A 99 46.53 -19.54 6.42
CA LEU A 99 47.31 -19.30 7.65
C LEU A 99 46.44 -19.38 8.94
N ARG A 100 45.33 -20.12 8.90
CA ARG A 100 44.53 -20.47 10.08
C ARG A 100 44.32 -21.98 10.15
#